data_AF-A0A2J6XK75-F1
#
_entry.id   AF-A0A2J6XK75-F1
#
_cell.length_a   1.000
_cell.length_b   1.000
_cell.length_c   1.000
_cell.angle_alpha   90.00
_cell.angle_beta   90.00
_cell.angle_gamma   90.00
#
_symmetry.space_group_name_H-M   'P 1'
#
loop_
_entity.id
_entity.type
_entity.pdbx_description
1 polymer ?
#
loop_
_entity_poly.entity_id
_entity_poly.type
_entity_poly.pdbx_seq_one_letter_code
_entity_poly.pdbx_strand_id
1 'polypeptide(L)'
;MASETSNYGDNEDLIQVDINFKGSKIKVYKSKSIGYYICPVCKKSIFFNELDLLDHIIAHAKGLNEKRRDIPTRFYRREKEE
;
A
#
# COMPACT_ATOMS: atom_id res chain seq x y z
N MET A 1 2.65 -35.76 13.84
CA MET A 1 3.19 -34.99 12.71
C MET A 1 2.89 -33.53 12.98
N ALA A 2 3.89 -32.67 12.79
CA ALA A 2 3.99 -31.32 13.35
C ALA A 2 2.81 -30.42 12.99
N SER A 3 2.30 -29.74 14.01
CA SER A 3 1.41 -28.59 13.88
C SER A 3 2.27 -27.38 13.50
N GLU A 4 2.31 -27.02 12.22
CA GLU A 4 2.97 -25.80 11.79
C GLU A 4 2.07 -24.60 12.11
N THR A 5 2.43 -23.96 13.22
CA THR A 5 1.89 -22.69 13.68
C THR A 5 2.07 -21.61 12.63
N SER A 6 0.97 -20.91 12.38
CA SER A 6 0.80 -19.65 11.68
C SER A 6 2.03 -18.73 11.66
N ASN A 7 2.43 -18.27 10.48
CA ASN A 7 3.08 -16.98 10.32
C ASN A 7 2.44 -16.25 9.13
N TYR A 8 1.24 -15.71 9.35
CA TYR A 8 0.76 -14.57 8.57
C TYR A 8 1.65 -13.37 8.94
N GLY A 9 2.79 -13.29 8.29
CA GLY A 9 3.89 -12.40 8.64
C GLY A 9 4.50 -11.68 7.44
N ASP A 10 3.76 -11.51 6.33
CA ASP A 10 4.19 -10.70 5.18
C ASP A 10 4.14 -9.18 5.48
N ASN A 11 4.84 -8.76 6.54
CA ASN A 11 5.22 -7.36 6.74
C ASN A 11 6.71 -7.12 6.41
N GLU A 12 7.48 -8.17 6.09
CA GLU A 12 8.94 -8.09 5.90
C GLU A 12 9.37 -7.83 4.45
N ASP A 13 8.44 -7.74 3.50
CA ASP A 13 8.76 -7.60 2.07
C ASP A 13 8.63 -6.15 1.54
N LEU A 14 8.32 -5.18 2.40
CA LEU A 14 8.22 -3.77 2.01
C LEU A 14 9.59 -3.11 1.96
N ILE A 15 10.03 -2.71 0.78
CA ILE A 15 11.21 -1.87 0.59
C ILE A 15 10.82 -0.40 0.51
N GLN A 16 11.66 0.48 1.04
CA GLN A 16 11.49 1.91 0.84
C GLN A 16 12.13 2.31 -0.49
N VAL A 17 11.36 2.95 -1.36
CA VAL A 17 11.81 3.46 -2.65
C VAL A 17 11.62 4.97 -2.72
N ASP A 18 12.53 5.63 -3.42
CA ASP A 18 12.46 7.07 -3.66
C ASP A 18 11.85 7.33 -5.04
N ILE A 19 10.71 8.02 -5.07
CA ILE A 19 10.07 8.44 -6.32
C ILE A 19 10.29 9.94 -6.54
N ASN A 20 10.61 10.32 -7.78
CA ASN A 20 10.74 11.72 -8.15
C ASN A 20 9.38 12.27 -8.60
N PHE A 21 8.89 13.28 -7.91
CA PHE A 21 7.66 13.99 -8.25
C PHE A 21 7.89 15.48 -8.34
N LYS A 22 7.76 16.05 -9.55
CA LYS A 22 7.95 17.48 -9.82
C LYS A 22 9.27 18.04 -9.24
N GLY A 23 10.34 17.24 -9.26
CA GLY A 23 11.64 17.61 -8.70
C GLY A 23 11.78 17.38 -7.19
N SER A 24 10.73 16.90 -6.51
CA SER A 24 10.76 16.50 -5.11
C SER A 24 10.93 14.98 -5.00
N LYS A 25 11.84 14.54 -4.13
CA LYS A 25 12.08 13.13 -3.82
C LYS A 25 11.18 12.69 -2.68
N ILE A 26 10.27 11.75 -2.94
CA ILE A 26 9.29 11.26 -1.97
C ILE A 26 9.62 9.81 -1.66
N LYS A 27 9.80 9.51 -0.36
CA LYS A 27 10.00 8.15 0.10
C LYS A 27 8.67 7.43 0.23
N VAL A 28 8.47 6.37 -0.53
CA VAL A 28 7.29 5.51 -0.49
C VAL A 28 7.68 4.06 -0.19
N TYR A 29 6.72 3.24 0.18
CA TYR A 29 6.96 1.81 0.40
C TYR A 29 6.51 1.04 -0.84
N LYS A 30 7.26 0.02 -1.23
CA LYS A 30 6.93 -0.88 -2.34
C LYS A 30 7.10 -2.31 -1.87
N SER A 31 6.13 -3.18 -2.15
CA SER A 31 6.32 -4.62 -1.95
C SER A 31 7.32 -5.15 -2.98
N LYS A 32 8.33 -5.85 -2.50
CA LYS A 32 9.38 -6.46 -3.30
C LYS A 32 8.87 -7.70 -4.06
N SER A 33 7.86 -8.38 -3.55
CA SER A 33 7.26 -9.61 -4.08
C SER A 33 6.16 -9.33 -5.10
N ILE A 34 5.26 -8.39 -4.82
CA ILE A 34 4.07 -8.15 -5.65
C ILE A 34 4.22 -6.87 -6.50
N GLY A 35 5.15 -5.99 -6.13
CA GLY A 35 5.47 -4.79 -6.90
C GLY A 35 4.50 -3.62 -6.73
N TYR A 36 3.48 -3.74 -5.87
CA TYR A 36 2.62 -2.60 -5.53
C TYR A 36 3.32 -1.61 -4.60
N TYR A 37 2.89 -0.36 -4.69
CA TYR A 37 3.29 0.74 -3.84
C TYR A 37 2.28 0.95 -2.71
N ILE A 38 2.75 1.42 -1.57
CA ILE A 38 1.95 1.72 -0.40
C ILE A 38 2.17 3.18 -0.01
N CYS A 39 1.06 3.87 0.27
CA CYS A 39 1.09 5.23 0.78
C CYS A 39 1.82 5.31 2.13
N PRO A 40 2.91 6.10 2.26
CA PRO A 40 3.63 6.25 3.53
C PRO A 40 2.84 7.04 4.57
N VAL A 41 1.84 7.84 4.15
CA VAL A 41 1.02 8.69 5.02
C VAL A 41 -0.05 7.88 5.73
N CYS A 42 -0.87 7.13 4.98
CA CYS A 42 -1.98 6.37 5.53
C CYS A 42 -1.66 4.89 5.75
N LYS A 43 -0.64 4.33 5.08
CA LYS A 43 -0.23 2.91 5.09
C LYS A 43 -1.38 1.92 4.87
N LYS A 44 -2.49 2.37 4.28
CA LYS A 44 -3.72 1.61 4.05
C LYS A 44 -3.96 1.41 2.57
N SER A 45 -3.72 2.44 1.78
CA SER A 45 -3.94 2.41 0.35
C SER A 45 -2.74 1.83 -0.37
N ILE A 46 -3.03 0.86 -1.22
CA ILE A 46 -2.08 0.14 -2.07
C ILE A 46 -2.34 0.60 -3.51
N PHE A 47 -1.28 0.82 -4.28
CA PHE A 47 -1.34 1.36 -5.63
C PHE A 47 -0.42 0.57 -6.55
N PHE A 48 -0.86 0.27 -7.76
CA PHE A 48 -0.01 -0.42 -8.75
C PHE A 48 0.84 0.57 -9.56
N ASN A 49 0.44 1.84 -9.58
CA ASN A 49 1.11 2.91 -10.31
C ASN A 49 1.66 3.96 -9.35
N GLU A 50 2.84 4.49 -9.68
CA GLU A 50 3.47 5.59 -8.94
C GLU A 50 2.63 6.88 -9.05
N LEU A 51 2.02 7.14 -10.21
CA LEU A 51 1.18 8.32 -10.44
C LEU A 51 -0.08 8.34 -9.56
N ASP A 52 -0.74 7.20 -9.41
CA ASP A 52 -1.91 7.06 -8.53
C ASP A 52 -1.53 7.29 -7.06
N LEU A 53 -0.44 6.67 -6.62
CA LEU A 53 0.12 6.86 -5.28
C LEU A 53 0.45 8.33 -5.02
N LEU A 54 1.01 9.02 -6.01
CA LEU A 54 1.38 10.43 -5.91
C LEU A 54 0.14 11.33 -5.80
N ASP A 55 -0.87 11.13 -6.65
CA ASP A 55 -2.13 11.87 -6.58
C ASP A 55 -2.77 11.74 -5.20
N HIS A 56 -2.74 10.53 -4.64
CA HIS A 56 -3.20 10.24 -3.30
C HIS A 56 -2.40 10.93 -2.19
N ILE A 57 -1.06 10.94 -2.29
CA ILE A 57 -0.20 11.68 -1.35
C ILE A 57 -0.48 13.19 -1.43
N ILE A 58 -0.74 13.71 -2.63
CA ILE A 58 -1.10 15.13 -2.82
C ILE A 58 -2.46 15.44 -2.20
N ALA A 59 -3.43 14.53 -2.31
CA ALA A 59 -4.72 14.69 -1.65
C ALA A 59 -4.55 14.81 -0.13
N HIS A 60 -3.70 13.98 0.48
CA HIS A 60 -3.31 14.12 1.88
C HIS A 60 -2.70 15.48 2.20
N ALA A 61 -1.74 15.94 1.41
CA ALA A 61 -1.10 17.25 1.60
C ALA A 61 -2.09 18.42 1.48
N LYS A 62 -3.13 18.27 0.65
CA LYS A 62 -4.20 19.26 0.48
C LYS A 62 -5.30 19.16 1.54
N GLY A 63 -5.23 18.19 2.46
CA GLY A 63 -6.32 17.90 3.41
C GLY A 63 -7.60 17.42 2.74
N LEU A 64 -7.52 17.01 1.48
CA LEU A 64 -8.64 16.42 0.76
C LEU A 64 -8.72 14.96 1.15
N ASN A 65 -9.85 14.56 1.73
CA ASN A 65 -10.13 13.15 1.96
C ASN A 65 -10.46 12.54 0.59
N GLU A 66 -9.50 11.81 0.02
CA GLU A 66 -9.66 11.15 -1.27
C GLU A 66 -10.71 10.03 -1.13
N LYS A 67 -11.99 10.37 -1.30
CA LYS A 67 -13.12 9.44 -1.19
C LYS A 67 -13.14 8.35 -2.27
N ARG A 68 -12.15 8.30 -3.16
CA ARG A 68 -12.14 7.46 -4.35
C ARG A 68 -10.74 7.02 -4.72
N ARG A 69 -10.26 5.97 -4.04
CA ARG A 69 -9.42 4.90 -4.61
C ARG A 69 -9.05 3.86 -3.55
N ASP A 70 -9.97 3.57 -2.62
CA ASP A 70 -9.93 2.25 -1.99
C ASP A 70 -10.17 1.27 -3.13
N ILE A 71 -9.14 0.51 -3.52
CA ILE A 71 -9.34 -0.78 -4.17
C ILE A 71 -10.41 -1.44 -3.30
N PRO A 72 -11.60 -1.78 -3.82
CA PRO A 72 -12.65 -2.31 -2.98
C PRO A 72 -12.05 -3.48 -2.21
N THR A 73 -11.97 -3.33 -0.90
CA THR A 73 -11.45 -4.31 0.06
C THR A 73 -12.33 -5.57 0.09
N ARG A 74 -13.12 -5.82 -0.97
CA ARG A 74 -13.81 -7.08 -1.26
C ARG A 74 -12.86 -8.24 -1.50
N PHE A 75 -11.56 -8.00 -1.69
CA PHE A 75 -10.57 -9.09 -1.80
C PHE A 75 -9.98 -9.55 -0.45
N TYR A 76 -10.26 -8.87 0.66
CA TYR A 76 -9.87 -9.31 2.01
C TYR A 76 -11.08 -9.70 2.89
N ARG A 77 -12.19 -10.16 2.28
CA ARG A 77 -13.31 -10.78 3.00
C ARG A 77 -13.74 -12.08 2.34
N ARG A 78 -12.84 -13.05 2.26
CA ARG A 78 -13.21 -14.44 1.96
C ARG A 78 -12.26 -15.44 2.62
N GLU A 79 -12.03 -15.32 3.93
CA GLU A 79 -11.45 -16.41 4.75
C GLU A 79 -11.96 -16.35 6.20
N LYS A 80 -13.25 -16.07 6.40
CA LYS A 80 -13.94 -16.35 7.67
C LYS A 80 -15.45 -16.31 7.46
N GLU A 81 -15.96 -17.27 6.69
CA GLU A 81 -17.31 -17.77 6.89
C GLU A 81 -17.16 -19.28 7.08
N GLU A 82 -17.72 -19.73 8.19
CA GLU A 82 -17.52 -21.00 8.90
C GLU A 82 -18.11 -22.22 8.18
#